data_AF-A0A0P6VZZ2-F1
#
_entry.id   AF-A0A0P6VZZ2-F1
#
_cell.length_a   1.000
_cell.length_b   1.000
_cell.length_c   1.000
_cell.angle_alpha   90.00
_cell.angle_beta   90.00
_cell.angle_gamma   90.00
#
_symmetry.space_group_name_H-M   'P 1'
#
loop_
_entity.id
_entity.type
_entity.pdbx_description
1 polymer ?
#
loop_
_entity_poly.entity_id
_entity_poly.type
_entity_poly.pdbx_seq_one_letter_code
_entity_poly.pdbx_strand_id
1 'polypeptide(L)'
;MTIGTNSTDPPGEWVTTTAVVKVAGLRHHQEAFESFVAAVQRAEANAMAYGVDLEPEPTNPVDPFAIRVYGWAMRSRFLRGPARDRYFLGFVPAGLAAELHADLTDAGVPFAARLYSIWLGETGFVDVNIIILAPSGWWHKARIKMRGC
;
A
#
# COMPACT_ATOMS: atom_id res chain seq x y z
N MET A 1 10.35 -11.73 12.25
CA MET A 1 10.05 -12.50 11.03
C MET A 1 9.61 -11.56 9.92
N THR A 2 10.08 -11.77 8.69
CA THR A 2 9.66 -10.99 7.51
C THR A 2 8.79 -11.86 6.62
N ILE A 3 7.62 -11.36 6.21
CA ILE A 3 6.72 -12.01 5.25
C ILE A 3 6.31 -11.03 4.14
N GLY A 4 5.60 -11.50 3.12
CA GLY A 4 5.04 -10.62 2.10
C GLY A 4 6.01 -10.23 0.99
N THR A 5 7.14 -10.93 0.85
CA THR A 5 8.19 -10.61 -0.14
C THR A 5 7.83 -11.03 -1.56
N ASN A 6 6.84 -11.92 -1.72
CA ASN A 6 6.33 -12.39 -3.02
C ASN A 6 4.97 -11.76 -3.34
N SER A 7 4.79 -10.48 -2.98
CA SER A 7 3.55 -9.77 -3.26
C SER A 7 3.32 -9.60 -4.76
N THR A 8 2.05 -9.48 -5.14
CA THR A 8 1.65 -9.25 -6.52
C THR A 8 1.76 -7.77 -6.85
N ASP A 9 2.43 -7.47 -7.96
CA ASP A 9 2.48 -6.12 -8.50
C ASP A 9 1.11 -5.66 -9.00
N PRO A 10 0.79 -4.36 -8.87
CA PRO A 10 -0.41 -3.83 -9.50
C PRO A 10 -0.30 -3.99 -11.03
N PRO A 11 -1.42 -4.26 -11.73
CA PRO A 11 -1.40 -4.43 -13.18
C PRO A 11 -1.03 -3.12 -13.89
N GLY A 12 -0.16 -3.18 -14.89
CA GLY A 12 0.27 -2.02 -15.70
C GLY A 12 1.78 -1.79 -15.72
N GLU A 13 2.23 -0.81 -16.51
CA GLU A 13 3.63 -0.37 -16.55
C GLU A 13 3.87 0.71 -15.50
N TRP A 14 4.42 0.28 -14.36
CA TRP A 14 4.64 1.13 -13.21
C TRP A 14 6.12 1.39 -12.97
N VAL A 15 6.48 2.63 -12.60
CA VAL A 15 7.82 2.99 -12.13
C VAL A 15 7.76 3.43 -10.67
N THR A 16 8.82 3.12 -9.92
CA THR A 16 8.98 3.54 -8.53
C THR A 16 9.09 5.06 -8.43
N THR A 17 8.20 5.67 -7.65
CA THR A 17 8.19 7.13 -7.41
C THR A 17 8.66 7.51 -5.99
N THR A 18 8.76 6.54 -5.08
CA THR A 18 9.23 6.77 -3.70
C THR A 18 10.30 5.76 -3.29
N ALA A 19 11.04 6.09 -2.23
CA ALA A 19 11.72 5.07 -1.43
C ALA A 19 10.69 4.13 -0.75
N VAL A 20 11.18 3.18 0.04
CA VAL A 20 10.34 2.36 0.91
C VAL A 20 9.69 3.25 1.97
N VAL A 21 8.36 3.17 2.08
CA VAL A 21 7.54 3.99 2.98
C VAL A 21 6.87 3.09 4.00
N LYS A 22 6.94 3.49 5.27
CA LYS A 22 6.22 2.83 6.36
C LYS A 22 4.79 3.34 6.45
N VAL A 23 3.81 2.43 6.50
CA VAL A 23 2.40 2.77 6.70
C VAL A 23 2.19 3.39 8.09
N ALA A 24 1.54 4.54 8.13
CA ALA A 24 1.21 5.26 9.36
C ALA A 24 -0.09 4.73 9.98
N GLY A 25 -0.21 4.83 11.30
CA GLY A 25 -1.45 4.51 12.02
C GLY A 25 -1.74 3.01 12.23
N LEU A 26 -0.84 2.11 11.84
CA LEU A 26 -1.01 0.65 11.99
C LEU A 26 -1.46 0.21 13.40
N ARG A 27 -0.93 0.84 14.45
CA ARG A 27 -1.28 0.54 15.84
C ARG A 27 -2.76 0.79 16.18
N HIS A 28 -3.41 1.71 15.48
CA HIS A 28 -4.85 1.97 15.65
C HIS A 28 -5.72 0.93 14.94
N HIS A 29 -5.12 0.08 14.12
CA HIS A 29 -5.78 -0.94 13.30
C HIS A 29 -5.17 -2.33 13.50
N GLN A 30 -4.72 -2.63 14.73
CA GLN A 30 -3.97 -3.85 15.03
C GLN A 30 -4.74 -5.13 14.65
N GLU A 31 -6.04 -5.23 14.96
CA GLU A 31 -6.86 -6.39 14.59
C GLU A 31 -6.95 -6.60 13.08
N ALA A 32 -7.12 -5.51 12.32
CA ALA A 32 -7.16 -5.55 10.86
C ALA A 32 -5.79 -5.96 10.28
N PHE A 33 -4.71 -5.48 10.88
CA PHE A 33 -3.35 -5.87 10.52
C PHE A 33 -3.07 -7.36 10.80
N GLU A 34 -3.42 -7.86 11.98
CA GLU A 34 -3.26 -9.29 12.33
C GLU A 34 -4.07 -10.18 11.39
N SER A 35 -5.30 -9.76 11.07
CA SER A 35 -6.15 -10.45 10.09
C SER A 35 -5.53 -10.46 8.69
N PHE A 36 -4.91 -9.35 8.28
CA PHE A 36 -4.20 -9.25 7.01
C PHE A 36 -2.97 -10.17 6.98
N VAL A 37 -2.16 -10.19 8.04
CA VAL A 37 -0.99 -11.09 8.17
C VAL A 37 -1.40 -12.55 8.01
N ALA A 38 -2.44 -12.98 8.73
CA ALA A 38 -2.97 -14.34 8.62
C ALA A 38 -3.52 -14.64 7.22
N ALA A 39 -4.07 -13.63 6.52
CA ALA A 39 -4.52 -13.78 5.14
C ALA A 39 -3.35 -13.91 4.15
N VAL A 40 -2.28 -13.13 4.32
CA VAL A 40 -1.05 -13.20 3.50
C VAL A 40 -0.38 -14.57 3.66
N GLN A 41 -0.20 -15.06 4.89
CA GLN A 41 0.38 -16.38 5.13
C GLN A 41 -0.42 -17.50 4.47
N ARG A 42 -1.76 -17.43 4.54
CA ARG A 42 -2.63 -18.38 3.83
C ARG A 42 -2.53 -18.24 2.31
N ALA A 43 -2.44 -17.02 1.79
CA ALA A 43 -2.27 -16.78 0.36
C ALA A 43 -0.94 -17.37 -0.14
N GLU A 44 0.16 -17.11 0.57
CA GLU A 44 1.49 -17.67 0.27
C GLU A 44 1.49 -19.21 0.28
N ALA A 45 0.93 -19.82 1.32
CA ALA A 45 0.84 -21.28 1.44
C ALA A 45 0.04 -21.95 0.30
N ASN A 46 -0.84 -21.21 -0.37
CA ASN A 46 -1.67 -21.70 -1.47
C ASN A 46 -1.27 -21.09 -2.83
N ALA A 47 -0.11 -20.43 -2.92
CA ALA A 47 0.35 -19.72 -4.13
C ALA A 47 -0.70 -18.76 -4.73
N MET A 48 -1.45 -18.06 -3.85
CA MET A 48 -2.46 -17.07 -4.23
C MET A 48 -1.92 -15.64 -4.10
N ALA A 49 -2.49 -14.74 -4.90
CA ALA A 49 -2.08 -13.33 -4.94
C ALA A 49 -2.47 -12.56 -3.67
N TYR A 50 -1.64 -11.59 -3.30
CA TYR A 50 -1.88 -10.61 -2.24
C TYR A 50 -1.10 -9.33 -2.53
N GLY A 51 -1.48 -8.22 -1.89
CA GLY A 51 -0.84 -6.93 -2.11
C GLY A 51 -1.44 -5.82 -1.28
N VAL A 52 -1.27 -4.59 -1.74
CA VAL A 52 -1.83 -3.38 -1.14
C VAL A 52 -2.52 -2.51 -2.19
N ASP A 53 -3.53 -1.76 -1.79
CA ASP A 53 -4.16 -0.69 -2.56
C ASP A 53 -4.04 0.63 -1.83
N LEU A 54 -4.03 1.71 -2.60
CA LEU A 54 -4.13 3.08 -2.10
C LEU A 54 -5.47 3.68 -2.50
N GLU A 55 -6.09 4.42 -1.59
CA GLU A 55 -7.38 5.08 -1.84
C GLU A 55 -7.39 6.48 -1.20
N PRO A 56 -7.46 7.56 -2.00
CA PRO A 56 -7.61 8.92 -1.47
C PRO A 56 -8.87 9.06 -0.60
N GLU A 57 -8.77 9.83 0.48
CA GLU A 57 -9.87 10.14 1.40
C GLU A 57 -10.02 11.67 1.53
N PRO A 58 -10.50 12.37 0.49
CA PRO A 58 -10.55 13.83 0.47
C PRO A 58 -11.53 14.43 1.49
N THR A 59 -12.43 13.60 2.04
CA THR A 59 -13.40 13.99 3.07
C THR A 59 -12.88 13.77 4.50
N ASN A 60 -11.62 13.38 4.67
CA ASN A 60 -11.04 13.19 6.00
C ASN A 60 -10.98 14.53 6.74
N PRO A 61 -11.55 14.64 7.96
CA PRO A 61 -11.65 15.92 8.66
C PRO A 61 -10.33 16.42 9.24
N VAL A 62 -9.29 15.57 9.30
CA VAL A 62 -7.98 15.88 9.88
C VAL A 62 -6.97 16.26 8.81
N ASP A 63 -6.95 15.52 7.70
CA ASP A 63 -6.02 15.73 6.59
C ASP A 63 -6.73 15.51 5.25
N PRO A 64 -7.01 16.58 4.47
CA PRO A 64 -7.69 16.45 3.18
C PRO A 64 -6.86 15.70 2.12
N PHE A 65 -5.57 15.48 2.36
CA PHE A 65 -4.68 14.71 1.48
C PHE A 65 -4.52 13.26 1.96
N ALA A 66 -5.28 12.82 2.96
CA ALA A 66 -5.16 11.48 3.50
C ALA A 66 -5.33 10.43 2.40
N ILE A 67 -4.40 9.47 2.34
CA ILE A 67 -4.46 8.32 1.44
C ILE A 67 -4.51 7.07 2.30
N ARG A 68 -5.64 6.35 2.24
CA ARG A 68 -5.86 5.10 2.95
C ARG A 68 -5.05 3.98 2.30
N VAL A 69 -4.47 3.13 3.14
CA VAL A 69 -3.74 1.94 2.73
C VAL A 69 -4.57 0.72 3.10
N TYR A 70 -4.92 -0.07 2.09
CA TYR A 70 -5.63 -1.32 2.27
C TYR A 70 -4.74 -2.50 1.90
N GLY A 71 -4.57 -3.46 2.79
CA GLY A 71 -4.04 -4.77 2.45
C GLY A 71 -5.11 -5.63 1.79
N TRP A 72 -4.73 -6.49 0.86
CA TRP A 72 -5.66 -7.46 0.29
C TRP A 72 -4.99 -8.82 0.07
N ALA A 73 -5.78 -9.88 0.15
CA ALA A 73 -5.32 -11.24 -0.12
C ALA A 73 -6.43 -12.04 -0.81
N MET A 74 -6.03 -12.88 -1.76
CA MET A 74 -6.93 -13.83 -2.41
C MET A 74 -7.13 -15.05 -1.51
N ARG A 75 -8.37 -15.53 -1.45
CA ARG A 75 -8.74 -16.78 -0.79
C ARG A 75 -9.52 -17.68 -1.73
N SER A 76 -9.25 -18.98 -1.64
CA SER A 76 -10.05 -19.99 -2.32
C SER A 76 -11.42 -20.13 -1.64
N ARG A 77 -12.48 -20.23 -2.45
CA ARG A 77 -13.81 -20.68 -1.98
C ARG A 77 -14.24 -21.88 -2.80
N PHE A 78 -14.48 -22.99 -2.11
CA PHE A 78 -14.76 -24.30 -2.71
C PHE A 78 -15.85 -24.30 -3.80
N LEU A 79 -16.86 -23.41 -3.72
CA LEU A 79 -18.00 -23.37 -4.66
C LEU A 79 -18.23 -22.01 -5.36
N ARG A 80 -17.40 -20.98 -5.10
CA ARG A 80 -17.70 -19.61 -5.56
C ARG A 80 -16.52 -18.90 -6.24
N GLY A 81 -15.52 -19.67 -6.66
CA GLY A 81 -14.28 -19.11 -7.22
C GLY A 81 -13.45 -18.37 -6.16
N PRO A 82 -12.28 -17.83 -6.53
CA PRO A 82 -11.46 -17.08 -5.62
C PRO A 82 -12.16 -15.77 -5.21
N ALA A 83 -11.97 -15.35 -3.96
CA ALA A 83 -12.47 -14.08 -3.44
C ALA A 83 -11.32 -13.26 -2.86
N ARG A 84 -11.46 -11.93 -2.93
CA ARG A 84 -10.48 -10.98 -2.39
C ARG A 84 -11.00 -10.44 -1.06
N ASP A 85 -10.26 -10.69 0.02
CA ASP A 85 -10.50 -10.03 1.30
C ASP A 85 -9.66 -8.74 1.36
N ARG A 86 -10.22 -7.66 1.94
CA ARG A 86 -9.60 -6.32 2.02
C ARG A 86 -9.58 -5.85 3.47
N TYR A 87 -8.46 -5.29 3.90
CA TYR A 87 -8.17 -4.93 5.29
C TYR A 87 -7.65 -3.50 5.34
N PHE A 88 -8.28 -2.64 6.14
CA PHE A 88 -7.78 -1.28 6.33
C PHE A 88 -6.58 -1.29 7.29
N LEU A 89 -5.41 -0.85 6.81
CA LEU A 89 -4.16 -0.92 7.58
C LEU A 89 -3.77 0.43 8.20
N GLY A 90 -4.22 1.54 7.62
CA GLY A 90 -3.86 2.88 8.04
C GLY A 90 -3.66 3.80 6.85
N PHE A 91 -2.66 4.67 6.92
CA PHE A 91 -2.50 5.77 5.96
C PHE A 91 -1.07 5.86 5.41
N VAL A 92 -0.94 6.47 4.24
CA VAL A 92 0.34 7.03 3.80
C VAL A 92 0.72 8.17 4.76
N PRO A 93 2.01 8.32 5.16
CA PRO A 93 2.43 9.45 6.00
C PRO A 93 2.00 10.80 5.41
N ALA A 94 1.40 11.66 6.24
CA ALA A 94 0.73 12.90 5.80
C ALA A 94 1.59 13.79 4.87
N GLY A 95 2.87 13.99 5.21
CA GLY A 95 3.78 14.80 4.38
C GLY A 95 3.98 14.23 2.97
N LEU A 96 4.08 12.90 2.85
CA LEU A 96 4.17 12.23 1.55
C LEU A 96 2.82 12.23 0.83
N ALA A 97 1.71 12.08 1.56
CA ALA A 97 0.38 12.10 0.98
C ALA A 97 0.08 13.47 0.33
N ALA A 98 0.43 14.56 1.00
CA ALA A 98 0.38 15.92 0.44
C ALA A 98 1.28 16.08 -0.80
N GLU A 99 2.51 15.51 -0.77
CA GLU A 99 3.42 15.53 -1.91
C GLU A 99 2.83 14.81 -3.14
N LEU A 100 2.20 13.66 -2.93
CA LEU A 100 1.56 12.87 -3.99
C LEU A 100 0.32 13.58 -4.53
N HIS A 101 -0.44 14.26 -3.68
CA HIS A 101 -1.57 15.05 -4.12
C HIS A 101 -1.15 16.17 -5.07
N ALA A 102 -0.16 16.96 -4.66
CA ALA A 102 0.34 18.08 -5.46
C ALA A 102 0.95 17.63 -6.79
N ASP A 103 1.67 16.50 -6.81
CA ASP A 103 2.37 16.06 -8.01
C ASP A 103 1.53 15.16 -8.93
N LEU A 104 0.67 14.31 -8.36
CA LEU A 104 0.01 13.24 -9.11
C LEU A 104 -1.50 13.45 -9.14
N THR A 105 -2.14 13.56 -7.97
CA THR A 105 -3.61 13.62 -7.91
C THR A 105 -4.16 14.85 -8.63
N ASP A 106 -3.58 16.03 -8.38
CA ASP A 106 -4.03 17.29 -8.99
C ASP A 106 -3.79 17.31 -10.51
N ALA A 107 -2.80 16.54 -10.99
CA ALA A 107 -2.52 16.33 -12.40
C ALA A 107 -3.34 15.20 -13.04
N GLY A 108 -4.23 14.55 -12.29
CA GLY A 108 -5.04 13.41 -12.76
C GLY A 108 -4.22 12.15 -13.03
N VAL A 109 -3.04 12.03 -12.45
CA VAL A 109 -2.12 10.92 -12.65
C VAL A 109 -2.44 9.81 -11.64
N PRO A 110 -2.75 8.59 -12.10
CA PRO A 110 -3.00 7.49 -11.18
C PRO A 110 -1.71 7.09 -10.46
N PHE A 111 -1.84 6.57 -9.25
CA PHE A 111 -0.73 5.95 -8.53
C PHE A 111 -1.20 4.65 -7.87
N ALA A 112 -0.26 3.75 -7.65
CA ALA A 112 -0.48 2.45 -7.04
C ALA A 112 0.57 2.21 -5.95
N ALA A 113 0.46 1.08 -5.25
CA ALA A 113 1.49 0.65 -4.32
C ALA A 113 1.86 -0.81 -4.53
N ARG A 114 3.13 -1.11 -4.29
CA ARG A 114 3.66 -2.46 -4.12
C ARG A 114 3.90 -2.70 -2.63
N LEU A 115 3.55 -3.87 -2.14
CA LEU A 115 3.94 -4.30 -0.80
C LEU A 115 5.42 -4.68 -0.83
N TYR A 116 6.24 -4.01 -0.03
CA TYR A 116 7.67 -4.28 0.02
C TYR A 116 8.01 -5.35 1.07
N SER A 117 7.47 -5.20 2.27
CA SER A 117 7.68 -6.16 3.35
C SER A 117 6.66 -5.97 4.47
N ILE A 118 6.31 -7.05 5.16
CA ILE A 118 5.67 -7.00 6.47
C ILE A 118 6.67 -7.51 7.51
N TRP A 119 6.94 -6.70 8.52
CA TRP A 119 7.84 -7.08 9.61
C TRP A 119 7.06 -7.31 10.90
N LEU A 120 7.32 -8.47 11.51
CA LEU A 120 6.74 -8.91 12.77
C LEU A 120 7.88 -9.10 13.78
N GLY A 121 7.98 -8.18 14.73
CA GLY A 121 8.94 -8.24 15.84
C GLY A 121 8.46 -9.16 16.97
N GLU A 122 9.41 -9.75 17.69
CA GLU A 122 9.13 -10.67 18.81
C GLU A 122 8.39 -9.99 19.98
N THR A 123 8.57 -8.68 20.12
CA THR A 123 7.92 -7.88 21.18
C THR A 123 6.63 -7.21 20.72
N GLY A 124 6.00 -7.70 19.63
CA GLY A 124 4.76 -7.14 19.09
C GLY A 124 4.94 -5.84 18.29
N PHE A 125 6.16 -5.43 17.95
CA PHE A 125 6.35 -4.36 16.98
C PHE A 125 5.98 -4.85 15.58
N VAL A 126 5.13 -4.10 14.88
CA VAL A 126 4.61 -4.49 13.57
C VAL A 126 4.75 -3.34 12.60
N ASP A 127 5.33 -3.62 11.43
CA ASP A 127 5.56 -2.64 10.38
C ASP A 127 5.10 -3.19 9.02
N VAL A 128 4.42 -2.33 8.24
CA VAL A 128 4.12 -2.57 6.84
C VAL A 128 4.86 -1.53 6.02
N ASN A 129 5.70 -2.01 5.11
CA ASN A 129 6.49 -1.18 4.22
C ASN A 129 5.96 -1.34 2.80
N ILE A 130 5.73 -0.23 2.12
CA ILE A 130 5.22 -0.17 0.75
C ILE A 130 6.14 0.67 -0.13
N ILE A 131 6.05 0.49 -1.43
CA ILE A 131 6.66 1.37 -2.43
C ILE A 131 5.53 1.96 -3.26
N ILE A 132 5.50 3.28 -3.40
CA ILE A 132 4.50 3.96 -4.21
C ILE A 132 5.00 4.01 -5.65
N LEU A 133 4.07 3.76 -6.56
CA LEU A 133 4.28 3.58 -7.97
C LEU A 133 3.47 4.60 -8.76
N ALA A 134 4.03 5.09 -9.86
CA ALA A 134 3.35 5.97 -10.80
C ALA A 134 3.65 5.53 -12.25
N PRO A 135 2.90 5.98 -13.26
CA PRO A 135 3.23 5.71 -14.66
C PRO A 135 4.61 6.26 -15.04
N SER A 136 5.19 5.71 -16.11
CA SER A 136 6.44 6.22 -16.66
C SER A 136 6.35 7.72 -16.97
N GLY A 137 7.44 8.46 -16.75
CA GLY A 137 7.47 9.92 -16.79
C GLY A 137 7.22 10.62 -15.46
N TRP A 138 6.65 9.92 -14.46
CA TRP A 138 6.34 10.45 -13.12
C TRP A 138 7.22 9.88 -11.99
N TRP A 139 8.40 9.37 -12.36
CA TRP A 139 9.43 8.93 -11.42
C TRP A 139 9.95 10.10 -10.55
N HIS A 140 10.50 9.78 -9.39
CA HIS A 140 10.86 10.78 -8.37
C HIS A 140 11.69 11.96 -8.89
N LYS A 141 12.72 11.71 -9.70
CA LYS A 141 13.56 12.79 -10.25
C LYS A 141 12.81 13.67 -11.26
N ALA A 142 11.89 13.12 -12.05
CA ALA A 142 11.06 13.93 -12.95
C ALA A 142 10.15 14.86 -12.14
N ARG A 143 9.54 14.36 -11.07
CA ARG A 143 8.70 15.17 -10.16
C ARG A 143 9.50 16.31 -9.51
N ILE A 144 10.70 16.03 -9.01
CA ILE A 144 11.60 17.08 -8.48
C ILE A 144 11.90 18.13 -9.55
N LYS A 145 12.25 17.72 -10.77
CA LYS A 145 12.56 18.63 -11.88
C LYS A 145 11.37 19.53 -12.25
N MET A 146 10.14 19.02 -12.21
CA MET A 146 8.93 19.80 -12.51
C MET A 146 8.67 20.92 -11.50
N ARG A 147 9.14 20.77 -10.25
CA ARG A 147 8.99 21.79 -9.19
C ARG A 147 9.96 22.98 -9.32
N GLY A 148 10.89 22.94 -10.27
CA GLY A 148 11.84 24.03 -10.50
C GLY A 148 12.89 24.19 -9.41
N CYS A 149 13.17 23.14 -8.63
CA CYS A 149 14.29 23.08 -7.70
C CYS A 149 15.58 22.58 -8.35
#